data_AF-A0A538HLV5-F1
#
_entry.id   AF-A0A538HLV5-F1
#
_cell.length_a   1.000
_cell.length_b   1.000
_cell.length_c   1.000
_cell.angle_alpha   90.00
_cell.angle_beta   90.00
_cell.angle_gamma   90.00
#
_symmetry.space_group_name_H-M   'P 1'
#
loop_
_entity.id
_entity.type
_entity.pdbx_description
1 polymer ?
#
loop_
_entity_poly.entity_id
_entity_poly.type
_entity_poly.pdbx_seq_one_letter_code
_entity_poly.pdbx_strand_id
1 'polypeptide(L)'
;MPLSLRRGTVTAVVERREGLARLEVDGEACVAYPVVTGPVALGDDVVVNVQARALGLGSGGFDVLYANLTRGLELPGEDGAHVMKLPYTPLQFALPHVEETATAGAARLGGMPVVACSLHSQVAPVCAGLAGRRVVYVQLPGGALPVALSDALRLLRERGLIERTAAAGACFGADVETVSVYSALAYAKEAGADAVVCAIGPGVVGTGTPLGHGGTAAADAVAAAAALGGAPILAVRVSERDERPRQRGVSHHAETVLSLWGERCRAAWPVGCPIDPPDVGRLDPVDVDDWREACAGLPLESMGRGADDDPWFFAAAFAAGRLARSLT
;
A
#
# COMPACT_ATOMS: atom_id res chain seq x y z
N MET A 1 19.55 -18.30 3.90
CA MET A 1 20.49 -17.62 2.99
C MET A 1 20.80 -16.26 3.61
N PRO A 2 22.08 -15.88 3.76
CA PRO A 2 22.43 -14.53 4.24
C PRO A 2 22.01 -13.46 3.22
N LEU A 3 22.08 -12.18 3.63
CA LEU A 3 21.88 -11.06 2.70
C LEU A 3 22.92 -11.10 1.57
N SER A 4 22.48 -10.84 0.34
CA SER A 4 23.40 -10.64 -0.79
C SER A 4 23.74 -9.16 -0.89
N LEU A 5 24.84 -8.77 -0.25
CA LEU A 5 25.33 -7.40 -0.21
C LEU A 5 26.54 -7.20 -1.12
N ARG A 6 26.64 -6.01 -1.71
CA ARG A 6 27.76 -5.60 -2.57
C ARG A 6 28.18 -4.17 -2.21
N ARG A 7 29.48 -3.88 -2.20
CA ARG A 7 30.01 -2.50 -2.12
C ARG A 7 30.08 -1.89 -3.51
N GLY A 8 29.81 -0.59 -3.63
CA GLY A 8 29.85 0.12 -4.90
C GLY A 8 29.92 1.64 -4.73
N THR A 9 29.95 2.36 -5.84
CA THR A 9 29.97 3.83 -5.85
C THR A 9 28.71 4.38 -6.49
N VAL A 10 28.09 5.41 -5.90
CA VAL A 10 26.97 6.13 -6.52
C VAL A 10 27.47 6.86 -7.77
N THR A 11 27.00 6.42 -8.95
CA THR A 11 27.41 6.96 -10.27
C THR A 11 26.40 7.95 -10.85
N ALA A 12 25.15 7.92 -10.38
CA ALA A 12 24.14 8.90 -10.76
C ALA A 12 23.10 9.07 -9.65
N VAL A 13 22.52 10.27 -9.56
CA VAL A 13 21.30 10.53 -8.78
C VAL A 13 20.22 10.94 -9.76
N VAL A 14 19.38 9.99 -10.13
CA VAL A 14 18.35 10.15 -11.17
C VAL A 14 17.20 11.01 -10.65
N GLU A 15 16.78 10.78 -9.41
CA GLU A 15 15.66 11.47 -8.80
C GLU A 15 15.85 11.61 -7.29
N ARG A 16 15.47 12.79 -6.76
CA ARG A 16 15.24 12.98 -5.33
C ARG A 16 13.80 13.43 -5.09
N ARG A 17 13.16 12.77 -4.13
CA ARG A 17 11.86 13.12 -3.57
C ARG A 17 11.96 13.01 -2.05
N GLU A 18 10.97 13.56 -1.36
CA GLU A 18 10.84 13.35 0.07
C GLU A 18 10.76 11.85 0.38
N GLY A 19 11.63 11.36 1.27
CA GLY A 19 11.69 9.95 1.67
C GLY A 19 12.25 8.96 0.64
N LEU A 20 12.55 9.36 -0.60
CA LEU A 20 13.03 8.47 -1.67
C LEU A 20 14.12 9.12 -2.54
N ALA A 21 15.17 8.38 -2.83
CA ALA A 21 16.10 8.70 -3.91
C ALA A 21 16.22 7.52 -4.89
N ARG A 22 16.11 7.80 -6.19
CA ARG A 22 16.44 6.86 -7.27
C ARG A 22 17.81 7.22 -7.81
N LEU A 23 18.70 6.24 -7.87
CA LEU A 23 20.11 6.44 -8.14
C LEU A 23 20.70 5.26 -8.93
N GLU A 24 21.95 5.40 -9.34
CA GLU A 24 22.73 4.31 -9.91
C GLU A 24 23.95 4.03 -9.03
N VAL A 25 24.25 2.75 -8.80
CA VAL A 25 25.46 2.29 -8.11
C VAL A 25 26.28 1.43 -9.07
N ASP A 26 27.42 1.96 -9.52
CA ASP A 26 28.23 1.38 -10.59
C ASP A 26 27.43 1.11 -11.88
N GLY A 27 26.54 2.05 -12.23
CA GLY A 27 25.67 1.97 -13.41
C GLY A 27 24.41 1.12 -13.24
N GLU A 28 24.18 0.53 -12.07
CA GLU A 28 23.01 -0.31 -11.80
C GLU A 28 21.93 0.45 -11.03
N ALA A 29 20.67 0.31 -11.47
CA ALA A 29 19.53 0.99 -10.85
C ALA A 29 19.39 0.61 -9.36
N CYS A 30 19.24 1.62 -8.50
CA CYS A 30 19.14 1.46 -7.08
C CYS A 30 18.15 2.47 -6.47
N VAL A 31 17.49 2.08 -5.38
CA VAL A 31 16.68 2.98 -4.56
C VAL A 31 17.28 3.14 -3.17
N ALA A 32 17.20 4.33 -2.62
CA ALA A 32 17.56 4.64 -1.25
C ALA A 32 16.39 5.30 -0.53
N TYR A 33 16.29 5.03 0.77
CA TYR A 33 15.37 5.70 1.67
C TYR A 33 16.21 6.52 2.64
N PRO A 34 16.35 7.83 2.44
CA PRO A 34 17.26 8.66 3.25
C PRO A 34 16.92 8.67 4.75
N VAL A 35 15.65 8.42 5.10
CA VAL A 35 15.23 8.22 6.51
C VAL A 35 15.94 7.04 7.19
N VAL A 36 16.36 6.03 6.41
CA VAL A 36 17.09 4.84 6.91
C VAL A 36 18.59 4.94 6.63
N THR A 37 18.96 5.45 5.46
CA THR A 37 20.33 5.34 4.93
C THR A 37 21.13 6.64 5.00
N GLY A 38 20.49 7.74 5.40
CA GLY A 38 21.05 9.08 5.32
C GLY A 38 20.99 9.69 3.92
N PRO A 39 21.47 10.93 3.76
CA PRO A 39 21.52 11.59 2.46
C PRO A 39 22.48 10.88 1.49
N VAL A 40 22.14 10.90 0.20
CA VAL A 40 22.92 10.29 -0.88
C VAL A 40 23.38 11.33 -1.89
N ALA A 41 24.61 11.21 -2.40
CA ALA A 41 25.13 12.04 -3.49
C ALA A 41 26.08 11.26 -4.41
N LEU A 42 26.40 11.87 -5.54
CA LEU A 42 27.35 11.35 -6.51
C LEU A 42 28.71 11.11 -5.85
N GLY A 43 29.33 9.96 -6.15
CA GLY A 43 30.63 9.57 -5.64
C GLY A 43 30.62 8.89 -4.27
N ASP A 44 29.44 8.68 -3.65
CA ASP A 44 29.37 7.98 -2.37
C ASP A 44 29.77 6.53 -2.48
N ASP A 45 30.63 6.11 -1.57
CA ASP A 45 30.89 4.71 -1.28
C ASP A 45 29.75 4.12 -0.45
N VAL A 46 29.17 3.03 -0.95
CA VAL A 46 27.91 2.47 -0.44
C VAL A 46 27.93 0.95 -0.40
N VAL A 47 27.07 0.38 0.45
CA VAL A 47 26.68 -1.04 0.42
C VAL A 47 25.25 -1.13 -0.10
N VAL A 48 25.01 -2.00 -1.06
CA VAL A 48 23.70 -2.26 -1.67
C VAL A 48 23.28 -3.71 -1.47
N ASN A 49 21.98 -3.94 -1.26
CA ASN A 49 21.35 -5.24 -1.30
C ASN A 49 20.88 -5.53 -2.73
N VAL A 50 21.43 -6.58 -3.34
CA VAL A 50 21.20 -6.95 -4.74
C VAL A 50 20.30 -8.18 -4.90
N GLN A 51 19.79 -8.71 -3.79
CA GLN A 51 19.26 -10.08 -3.73
C GLN A 51 18.00 -10.28 -4.58
N ALA A 52 17.06 -9.34 -4.53
CA ALA A 52 15.82 -9.45 -5.30
C ALA A 52 16.11 -9.48 -6.80
N ARG A 53 16.99 -8.57 -7.27
CA ARG A 53 17.42 -8.51 -8.67
C ARG A 53 18.18 -9.77 -9.10
N ALA A 54 19.12 -10.23 -8.28
CA ALA A 54 19.88 -11.45 -8.55
C ALA A 54 19.00 -12.72 -8.65
N LEU A 55 17.88 -12.75 -7.92
CA LEU A 55 16.90 -13.84 -7.98
C LEU A 55 15.83 -13.63 -9.08
N GLY A 56 15.84 -12.50 -9.80
CA GLY A 56 14.78 -12.14 -10.74
C GLY A 56 13.41 -11.96 -10.08
N LEU A 57 13.39 -11.56 -8.81
CA LEU A 57 12.17 -11.39 -8.01
C LEU A 57 11.79 -9.91 -7.89
N GLY A 58 10.48 -9.67 -7.85
CA GLY A 58 9.90 -8.34 -7.75
C GLY A 58 9.85 -7.61 -9.09
N SER A 59 8.94 -6.64 -9.19
CA SER A 59 8.74 -5.85 -10.42
C SER A 59 9.60 -4.59 -10.47
N GLY A 60 10.39 -4.31 -9.43
CA GLY A 60 11.14 -3.06 -9.30
C GLY A 60 12.36 -2.98 -10.20
N GLY A 61 13.05 -4.10 -10.43
CA GLY A 61 14.25 -4.13 -11.29
C GLY A 61 15.44 -3.32 -10.77
N PHE A 62 15.46 -2.99 -9.47
CA PHE A 62 16.50 -2.19 -8.83
C PHE A 62 17.07 -2.88 -7.58
N ASP A 63 18.30 -2.53 -7.25
CA ASP A 63 18.94 -2.86 -5.97
C ASP A 63 18.44 -1.88 -4.87
N VAL A 64 18.64 -2.21 -3.60
CA VAL A 64 18.25 -1.35 -2.47
C VAL A 64 19.49 -0.93 -1.70
N LEU A 65 19.67 0.38 -1.49
CA LEU A 65 20.77 0.90 -0.69
C LEU A 65 20.65 0.37 0.74
N TYR A 66 21.69 -0.30 1.21
CA TYR A 66 21.76 -0.89 2.55
C TYR A 66 22.44 0.05 3.54
N ALA A 67 23.57 0.64 3.16
CA ALA A 67 24.29 1.62 3.98
C ALA A 67 25.08 2.59 3.10
N ASN A 68 25.17 3.86 3.50
CA ASN A 68 26.07 4.83 2.90
C ASN A 68 27.31 4.98 3.78
N LEU A 69 28.48 4.53 3.29
CA LEU A 69 29.73 4.51 4.04
C LEU A 69 30.45 5.86 4.06
N THR A 70 30.03 6.79 3.19
CA THR A 70 30.64 8.12 3.09
C THR A 70 29.98 9.11 4.05
N ARG A 71 28.65 9.09 4.14
CA ARG A 71 27.90 10.06 4.98
C ARG A 71 26.63 9.51 5.65
N GLY A 72 26.38 8.21 5.57
CA GLY A 72 25.26 7.55 6.26
C GLY A 72 25.60 7.02 7.65
N LEU A 73 26.86 7.16 8.08
CA LEU A 73 27.35 6.69 9.38
C LEU A 73 27.34 7.83 10.40
N GLU A 74 27.21 7.48 11.68
CA GLU A 74 27.25 8.42 12.81
C GLU A 74 26.21 9.56 12.71
N LEU A 75 25.12 9.31 11.98
CA LEU A 75 24.01 10.25 11.88
C LEU A 75 23.27 10.36 13.23
N PRO A 76 22.84 11.57 13.62
CA PRO A 76 22.01 11.73 14.79
C PRO A 76 20.66 11.04 14.57
N GLY A 77 20.07 10.55 15.67
CA GLY A 77 18.68 10.13 15.65
C GLY A 77 17.74 11.33 15.44
N GLU A 78 16.50 11.05 15.06
CA GLU A 78 15.45 12.06 14.97
C GLU A 78 14.98 12.47 16.38
N ASP A 79 14.83 13.77 16.61
CA ASP A 79 14.34 14.30 17.89
C ASP A 79 12.91 13.80 18.18
N GLY A 80 12.68 13.28 19.39
CA GLY A 80 11.38 12.77 19.81
C GLY A 80 11.03 11.38 19.27
N ALA A 81 11.93 10.71 18.55
CA ALA A 81 11.73 9.33 18.11
C ALA A 81 11.97 8.34 19.26
N HIS A 82 10.92 7.68 19.75
CA HIS A 82 11.03 6.66 20.81
C HIS A 82 10.49 5.28 20.44
N VAL A 83 9.89 5.11 19.25
CA VAL A 83 9.33 3.83 18.81
C VAL A 83 10.18 3.24 17.68
N MET A 84 10.57 1.98 17.85
CA MET A 84 11.43 1.26 16.90
C MET A 84 10.62 0.66 15.73
N LYS A 85 11.01 0.99 14.50
CA LYS A 85 10.65 0.25 13.29
C LYS A 85 11.64 -0.87 13.04
N LEU A 86 11.16 -1.97 12.45
CA LEU A 86 11.95 -3.17 12.13
C LEU A 86 12.74 -3.70 13.35
N PRO A 87 12.12 -3.84 14.54
CA PRO A 87 12.85 -4.09 15.79
C PRO A 87 13.64 -5.40 15.74
N TYR A 88 14.85 -5.37 16.31
CA TYR A 88 15.81 -6.48 16.38
C TYR A 88 16.32 -6.97 15.02
N THR A 89 16.16 -6.18 13.96
CA THR A 89 16.82 -6.41 12.66
C THR A 89 18.04 -5.51 12.50
N PRO A 90 19.00 -5.85 11.61
CA PRO A 90 20.12 -4.95 11.28
C PRO A 90 19.72 -3.60 10.65
N LEU A 91 18.45 -3.42 10.30
CA LEU A 91 17.89 -2.18 9.72
C LEU A 91 16.91 -1.50 10.68
N GLN A 92 16.95 -1.79 11.98
CA GLN A 92 16.10 -1.12 12.95
C GLN A 92 16.47 0.37 13.08
N PHE A 93 15.45 1.23 13.22
CA PHE A 93 15.61 2.66 13.46
C PHE A 93 14.38 3.20 14.21
N ALA A 94 14.49 4.36 14.85
CA ALA A 94 13.40 4.97 15.60
C ALA A 94 12.70 6.03 14.76
N LEU A 95 11.38 6.18 14.93
CA LEU A 95 10.58 7.27 14.37
C LEU A 95 9.55 7.76 15.41
N PRO A 96 9.16 9.05 15.39
CA PRO A 96 8.02 9.54 16.15
C PRO A 96 6.73 8.86 15.69
N HIS A 97 5.88 8.45 16.62
CA HIS A 97 4.59 7.83 16.32
C HIS A 97 3.43 8.70 16.79
N VAL A 98 2.31 8.61 16.08
CA VAL A 98 1.13 9.42 16.41
C VAL A 98 0.63 9.15 17.81
N GLU A 99 0.75 7.89 18.28
CA GLU A 99 0.32 7.46 19.61
C GLU A 99 1.10 8.16 20.75
N GLU A 100 2.26 8.74 20.49
CA GLU A 100 3.07 9.46 21.49
C GLU A 100 2.54 10.87 21.77
N THR A 101 1.72 11.41 20.85
CA THR A 101 1.16 12.76 20.95
C THR A 101 -0.38 12.80 20.88
N ALA A 102 -0.99 11.77 20.30
CA ALA A 102 -2.43 11.65 20.18
C ALA A 102 -3.08 11.36 21.54
N THR A 103 -4.07 12.17 21.90
CA THR A 103 -4.81 12.07 23.16
C THR A 103 -5.93 11.04 23.14
N ALA A 104 -6.12 10.33 22.03
CA ALA A 104 -7.34 9.56 21.82
C ALA A 104 -7.27 8.13 22.33
N GLY A 105 -7.91 7.92 23.48
CA GLY A 105 -8.41 6.60 23.86
C GLY A 105 -9.45 6.07 22.87
N ALA A 106 -9.63 4.74 22.87
CA ALA A 106 -10.61 3.94 22.11
C ALA A 106 -11.51 4.70 21.11
N ALA A 107 -10.94 5.15 19.99
CA ALA A 107 -11.69 5.86 18.97
C ALA A 107 -12.66 4.90 18.26
N ARG A 108 -13.96 5.20 18.30
CA ARG A 108 -14.96 4.55 17.45
C ARG A 108 -15.01 5.28 16.10
N LEU A 109 -15.04 4.54 15.01
CA LEU A 109 -15.10 5.11 13.66
C LEU A 109 -16.48 5.66 13.31
N GLY A 110 -17.53 5.17 13.99
CA GLY A 110 -18.90 5.67 13.85
C GLY A 110 -19.46 5.45 12.46
N GLY A 111 -19.27 4.25 11.90
CA GLY A 111 -19.73 3.88 10.57
C GLY A 111 -18.85 4.35 9.41
N MET A 112 -17.74 5.07 9.67
CA MET A 112 -16.82 5.53 8.62
C MET A 112 -16.39 4.34 7.72
N PRO A 113 -16.50 4.47 6.40
CA PRO A 113 -16.10 3.41 5.48
C PRO A 113 -14.59 3.22 5.43
N VAL A 114 -14.17 1.96 5.44
CA VAL A 114 -12.78 1.54 5.31
C VAL A 114 -12.68 0.55 4.15
N VAL A 115 -12.05 0.98 3.06
CA VAL A 115 -11.84 0.15 1.87
C VAL A 115 -10.53 -0.62 2.00
N ALA A 116 -10.60 -1.93 2.09
CA ALA A 116 -9.45 -2.83 2.14
C ALA A 116 -9.10 -3.34 0.74
N CYS A 117 -7.87 -3.08 0.30
CA CYS A 117 -7.33 -3.52 -0.98
C CYS A 117 -6.30 -4.64 -0.75
N SER A 118 -6.43 -5.71 -1.54
CA SER A 118 -5.48 -6.84 -1.51
C SER A 118 -4.22 -6.56 -2.34
N LEU A 119 -4.25 -5.56 -3.21
CA LEU A 119 -3.13 -5.10 -4.03
C LEU A 119 -3.06 -3.58 -4.06
N HIS A 120 -1.83 -3.07 -4.17
CA HIS A 120 -1.56 -1.64 -4.29
C HIS A 120 -2.19 -0.99 -5.54
N SER A 121 -2.25 -1.72 -6.65
CA SER A 121 -2.82 -1.24 -7.93
C SER A 121 -4.33 -0.98 -7.87
N GLN A 122 -5.02 -1.40 -6.81
CA GLN A 122 -6.44 -1.08 -6.59
C GLN A 122 -6.65 0.33 -6.01
N VAL A 123 -5.61 0.94 -5.42
CA VAL A 123 -5.73 2.21 -4.67
C VAL A 123 -6.19 3.35 -5.57
N ALA A 124 -5.61 3.51 -6.75
CA ALA A 124 -5.95 4.62 -7.64
C ALA A 124 -7.43 4.59 -8.11
N PRO A 125 -7.98 3.46 -8.62
CA PRO A 125 -9.40 3.37 -8.93
C PRO A 125 -10.31 3.58 -7.70
N VAL A 126 -9.96 3.02 -6.54
CA VAL A 126 -10.75 3.23 -5.29
C VAL A 126 -10.82 4.72 -4.96
N CYS A 127 -9.68 5.42 -5.00
CA CYS A 127 -9.62 6.86 -4.75
C CYS A 127 -10.41 7.68 -5.79
N ALA A 128 -10.42 7.26 -7.06
CA ALA A 128 -11.27 7.89 -8.07
C ALA A 128 -12.76 7.76 -7.74
N GLY A 129 -13.21 6.58 -7.27
CA GLY A 129 -14.59 6.38 -6.81
C GLY A 129 -14.98 7.21 -5.58
N LEU A 130 -13.98 7.63 -4.80
CA LEU A 130 -14.09 8.50 -3.62
C LEU A 130 -13.85 9.99 -3.94
N ALA A 131 -13.73 10.39 -5.21
CA ALA A 131 -13.44 11.77 -5.58
C ALA A 131 -14.39 12.77 -4.89
N GLY A 132 -13.81 13.84 -4.34
CA GLY A 132 -14.52 14.85 -3.56
C GLY A 132 -14.71 14.51 -2.07
N ARG A 133 -14.15 13.39 -1.58
CA ARG A 133 -14.11 13.03 -0.16
C ARG A 133 -12.70 13.19 0.41
N ARG A 134 -12.61 13.42 1.73
CA ARG A 134 -11.35 13.43 2.48
C ARG A 134 -10.91 12.00 2.76
N VAL A 135 -9.89 11.54 2.03
CA VAL A 135 -9.39 10.17 2.12
C VAL A 135 -8.06 10.13 2.84
N VAL A 136 -7.96 9.28 3.86
CA VAL A 136 -6.67 8.87 4.43
C VAL A 136 -6.28 7.51 3.86
N TYR A 137 -5.07 7.40 3.36
CA TYR A 137 -4.49 6.12 2.93
C TYR A 137 -3.70 5.48 4.07
N VAL A 138 -3.84 4.17 4.27
CA VAL A 138 -3.08 3.40 5.25
C VAL A 138 -2.32 2.29 4.55
N GLN A 139 -0.98 2.32 4.61
CA GLN A 139 -0.17 1.21 4.10
C GLN A 139 -0.09 0.09 5.13
N LEU A 140 -0.38 -1.12 4.67
CA LEU A 140 -0.35 -2.35 5.45
C LEU A 140 0.92 -3.17 5.14
N PRO A 141 1.49 -3.88 6.13
CA PRO A 141 2.61 -4.78 5.88
C PRO A 141 2.15 -5.99 5.04
N GLY A 142 2.73 -6.16 3.85
CA GLY A 142 2.36 -7.24 2.91
C GLY A 142 2.95 -7.09 1.49
N GLY A 143 3.62 -5.96 1.23
CA GLY A 143 4.49 -5.73 0.09
C GLY A 143 5.66 -4.86 0.55
N ALA A 144 6.00 -3.83 -0.22
CA ALA A 144 6.93 -2.80 0.21
C ALA A 144 6.48 -2.16 1.54
N LEU A 145 7.45 -1.95 2.43
CA LEU A 145 7.26 -1.26 3.72
C LEU A 145 7.39 0.27 3.62
N PRO A 146 8.30 0.83 2.80
CA PRO A 146 8.43 2.28 2.63
C PRO A 146 7.27 2.83 1.80
N VAL A 147 6.46 3.74 2.35
CA VAL A 147 5.33 4.38 1.64
C VAL A 147 5.82 5.24 0.47
N ALA A 148 6.95 5.93 0.67
CA ALA A 148 7.56 6.81 -0.32
C ALA A 148 7.93 6.14 -1.66
N LEU A 149 8.02 4.81 -1.71
CA LEU A 149 8.29 4.06 -2.95
C LEU A 149 7.18 4.23 -4.00
N SER A 150 5.95 4.52 -3.57
CA SER A 150 4.80 4.56 -4.47
C SER A 150 4.65 5.88 -5.21
N ASP A 151 4.95 5.88 -6.51
CA ASP A 151 4.65 7.01 -7.39
C ASP A 151 3.14 7.27 -7.52
N ALA A 152 2.33 6.20 -7.43
CA ALA A 152 0.87 6.31 -7.48
C ALA A 152 0.31 7.11 -6.31
N LEU A 153 0.81 6.87 -5.08
CA LEU A 153 0.35 7.62 -3.90
C LEU A 153 0.75 9.09 -4.02
N ARG A 154 1.94 9.37 -4.53
CA ARG A 154 2.40 10.74 -4.77
C ARG A 154 1.48 11.48 -5.74
N LEU A 155 1.17 10.87 -6.88
CA LEU A 155 0.23 11.45 -7.84
C LEU A 155 -1.18 11.64 -7.25
N LEU A 156 -1.67 10.69 -6.46
CA LEU A 156 -2.98 10.80 -5.80
C LEU A 156 -3.01 11.92 -4.75
N ARG A 157 -1.91 12.13 -4.01
CA ARG A 157 -1.73 13.28 -3.11
C ARG A 157 -1.71 14.60 -3.89
N GLU A 158 -0.93 14.68 -4.96
CA GLU A 158 -0.83 15.87 -5.82
C GLU A 158 -2.17 16.26 -6.46
N ARG A 159 -3.02 15.27 -6.78
CA ARG A 159 -4.38 15.48 -7.30
C ARG A 159 -5.44 15.69 -6.22
N GLY A 160 -5.09 15.69 -4.94
CA GLY A 160 -6.04 15.86 -3.84
C GLY A 160 -7.03 14.70 -3.68
N LEU A 161 -6.73 13.52 -4.24
CA LEU A 161 -7.54 12.30 -4.08
C LEU A 161 -7.19 11.54 -2.78
N ILE A 162 -6.04 11.84 -2.20
CA ILE A 162 -5.63 11.42 -0.85
C ILE A 162 -5.22 12.68 -0.10
N GLU A 163 -5.73 12.85 1.12
CA GLU A 163 -5.38 13.98 1.98
C GLU A 163 -4.13 13.69 2.81
N ARG A 164 -4.02 12.47 3.36
CA ARG A 164 -2.87 12.02 4.17
C ARG A 164 -2.59 10.54 3.97
N THR A 165 -1.36 10.14 4.23
CA THR A 165 -0.91 8.75 4.29
C THR A 165 -0.51 8.39 5.72
N ALA A 166 -0.76 7.14 6.12
CA ALA A 166 -0.31 6.57 7.37
C ALA A 166 0.39 5.23 7.12
N ALA A 167 1.46 4.97 7.86
CA ALA A 167 2.22 3.74 7.80
C ALA A 167 1.94 2.88 9.05
N ALA A 168 1.28 1.74 8.86
CA ALA A 168 0.94 0.85 9.96
C ALA A 168 2.03 -0.22 10.20
N GLY A 169 2.36 -0.44 11.48
CA GLY A 169 3.27 -1.49 11.92
C GLY A 169 4.68 -1.31 11.36
N ALA A 170 5.16 -2.29 10.60
CA ALA A 170 6.51 -2.26 10.02
C ALA A 170 6.65 -1.33 8.80
N CYS A 171 5.55 -0.82 8.25
CA CYS A 171 5.63 0.22 7.22
C CYS A 171 6.22 1.51 7.80
N PHE A 172 6.78 2.36 6.94
CA PHE A 172 7.35 3.65 7.35
C PHE A 172 7.43 4.67 6.21
N GLY A 173 7.72 5.92 6.54
CA GLY A 173 7.92 7.02 5.59
C GLY A 173 6.59 7.56 5.04
N ALA A 174 5.53 7.52 5.85
CA ALA A 174 4.25 8.17 5.56
C ALA A 174 4.20 9.57 6.19
N ASP A 175 3.10 10.31 6.00
CA ASP A 175 2.87 11.56 6.76
C ASP A 175 2.74 11.29 8.26
N VAL A 176 2.26 10.10 8.62
CA VAL A 176 2.06 9.66 10.00
C VAL A 176 2.45 8.20 10.21
N GLU A 177 3.22 7.95 11.26
CA GLU A 177 3.59 6.61 11.69
C GLU A 177 2.66 6.10 12.78
N THR A 178 2.21 4.84 12.65
CA THR A 178 1.37 4.20 13.65
C THR A 178 1.84 2.78 13.97
N VAL A 179 1.64 2.34 15.21
CA VAL A 179 2.06 0.99 15.65
C VAL A 179 1.19 -0.10 15.04
N SER A 180 -0.05 0.24 14.66
CA SER A 180 -1.01 -0.72 14.12
C SER A 180 -2.01 -0.06 13.17
N VAL A 181 -2.73 -0.89 12.41
CA VAL A 181 -3.86 -0.45 11.58
C VAL A 181 -4.98 0.14 12.45
N TYR A 182 -5.20 -0.36 13.68
CA TYR A 182 -6.22 0.18 14.59
C TYR A 182 -5.93 1.63 14.93
N SER A 183 -4.68 1.94 15.27
CA SER A 183 -4.24 3.30 15.53
C SER A 183 -4.34 4.20 14.30
N ALA A 184 -4.02 3.66 13.11
CA ALA A 184 -4.15 4.40 11.85
C ALA A 184 -5.61 4.79 11.56
N LEU A 185 -6.56 3.89 11.81
CA LEU A 185 -7.99 4.17 11.64
C LEU A 185 -8.50 5.18 12.68
N ALA A 186 -8.06 5.08 13.93
CA ALA A 186 -8.36 6.04 14.98
C ALA A 186 -7.86 7.45 14.60
N TYR A 187 -6.58 7.56 14.21
CA TYR A 187 -6.00 8.80 13.71
C TYR A 187 -6.77 9.36 12.51
N ALA A 188 -7.11 8.53 11.52
CA ALA A 188 -7.86 8.99 10.36
C ALA A 188 -9.21 9.60 10.75
N LYS A 189 -9.90 9.00 11.74
CA LYS A 189 -11.15 9.55 12.26
C LYS A 189 -10.96 10.91 12.92
N GLU A 190 -9.94 11.06 13.75
CA GLU A 190 -9.60 12.34 14.41
C GLU A 190 -9.17 13.42 13.43
N ALA A 191 -8.45 13.04 12.39
CA ALA A 191 -8.08 13.91 11.27
C ALA A 191 -9.29 14.31 10.41
N GLY A 192 -10.49 13.80 10.73
CA GLY A 192 -11.72 14.13 10.04
C GLY A 192 -11.87 13.48 8.67
N ALA A 193 -11.23 12.33 8.44
CA ALA A 193 -11.41 11.57 7.20
C ALA A 193 -12.90 11.21 6.99
N ASP A 194 -13.35 11.29 5.75
CA ASP A 194 -14.66 10.79 5.35
C ASP A 194 -14.57 9.30 5.03
N ALA A 195 -13.42 8.82 4.53
CA ALA A 195 -13.15 7.42 4.24
C ALA A 195 -11.67 7.08 4.42
N VAL A 196 -11.37 5.80 4.65
CA VAL A 196 -10.00 5.28 4.69
C VAL A 196 -9.80 4.24 3.60
N VAL A 197 -8.66 4.30 2.91
CA VAL A 197 -8.23 3.28 1.93
C VAL A 197 -6.99 2.57 2.47
N CYS A 198 -7.12 1.29 2.80
CA CYS A 198 -6.03 0.46 3.29
C CYS A 198 -5.52 -0.46 2.17
N ALA A 199 -4.21 -0.49 1.94
CA ALA A 199 -3.61 -1.43 0.97
C ALA A 199 -2.20 -1.82 1.39
N ILE A 200 -1.72 -2.96 0.90
CA ILE A 200 -0.28 -3.25 0.93
C ILE A 200 0.48 -2.32 0.00
N GLY A 201 1.77 -2.11 0.25
CA GLY A 201 2.65 -1.42 -0.70
C GLY A 201 2.92 -2.23 -1.98
N PRO A 202 3.59 -1.64 -3.00
CA PRO A 202 3.97 -2.33 -4.23
C PRO A 202 4.78 -3.63 -3.98
N GLY A 203 4.69 -4.60 -4.89
CA GLY A 203 5.46 -5.84 -4.79
C GLY A 203 4.93 -6.82 -3.74
N VAL A 204 3.70 -7.31 -3.95
CA VAL A 204 3.04 -8.28 -3.06
C VAL A 204 3.91 -9.51 -2.80
N VAL A 205 4.06 -9.89 -1.53
CA VAL A 205 4.73 -11.14 -1.14
C VAL A 205 3.82 -12.33 -1.47
N GLY A 206 4.37 -13.44 -1.96
CA GLY A 206 3.58 -14.63 -2.26
C GLY A 206 4.42 -15.91 -2.34
N THR A 207 3.91 -16.99 -1.75
CA THR A 207 4.51 -18.34 -1.77
C THR A 207 3.69 -19.34 -2.60
N GLY A 208 2.53 -18.90 -3.12
CA GLY A 208 1.65 -19.70 -3.98
C GLY A 208 0.57 -20.50 -3.24
N THR A 209 0.60 -20.57 -1.91
CA THR A 209 -0.46 -21.20 -1.10
C THR A 209 -1.63 -20.25 -0.84
N PRO A 210 -2.82 -20.77 -0.48
CA PRO A 210 -4.00 -19.96 -0.23
C PRO A 210 -3.83 -18.80 0.76
N LEU A 211 -3.05 -18.99 1.82
CA LEU A 211 -2.82 -17.98 2.86
C LEU A 211 -1.42 -17.37 2.81
N GLY A 212 -0.53 -17.91 1.96
CA GLY A 212 0.86 -17.52 1.88
C GLY A 212 1.08 -16.31 0.96
N HIS A 213 0.32 -15.24 1.14
CA HIS A 213 0.50 -14.01 0.36
C HIS A 213 0.22 -12.76 1.20
N GLY A 214 0.88 -11.65 0.89
CA GLY A 214 0.73 -10.41 1.65
C GLY A 214 -0.62 -9.71 1.48
N GLY A 215 -1.36 -10.03 0.41
CA GLY A 215 -2.73 -9.53 0.23
C GLY A 215 -3.72 -9.94 1.34
N THR A 216 -3.36 -10.91 2.20
CA THR A 216 -4.15 -11.25 3.40
C THR A 216 -4.21 -10.12 4.40
N ALA A 217 -3.29 -9.15 4.36
CA ALA A 217 -3.31 -7.95 5.21
C ALA A 217 -4.62 -7.14 5.04
N ALA A 218 -5.32 -7.27 3.91
CA ALA A 218 -6.65 -6.70 3.75
C ALA A 218 -7.65 -7.21 4.82
N ALA A 219 -7.51 -8.46 5.28
CA ALA A 219 -8.32 -9.01 6.37
C ALA A 219 -8.06 -8.29 7.70
N ASP A 220 -6.84 -7.82 7.96
CA ASP A 220 -6.51 -7.06 9.18
C ASP A 220 -7.18 -5.69 9.17
N ALA A 221 -7.24 -5.03 8.01
CA ALA A 221 -7.97 -3.77 7.85
C ALA A 221 -9.48 -3.95 8.04
N VAL A 222 -10.05 -5.03 7.49
CA VAL A 222 -11.46 -5.40 7.72
C VAL A 222 -11.72 -5.66 9.21
N ALA A 223 -10.82 -6.39 9.88
CA ALA A 223 -10.92 -6.67 11.31
C ALA A 223 -10.93 -5.40 12.14
N ALA A 224 -9.96 -4.51 11.89
CA ALA A 224 -9.81 -3.27 12.62
C ALA A 224 -11.00 -2.33 12.41
N ALA A 225 -11.47 -2.21 11.16
CA ALA A 225 -12.66 -1.43 10.85
C ALA A 225 -13.90 -1.95 11.59
N ALA A 226 -14.14 -3.27 11.54
CA ALA A 226 -15.27 -3.88 12.24
C ALA A 226 -15.18 -3.71 13.77
N ALA A 227 -14.01 -3.95 14.36
CA ALA A 227 -13.77 -3.85 15.79
C ALA A 227 -13.96 -2.41 16.33
N LEU A 228 -13.60 -1.40 15.54
CA LEU A 228 -13.76 0.01 15.89
C LEU A 228 -15.11 0.59 15.45
N GLY A 229 -16.04 -0.24 14.94
CA GLY A 229 -17.39 0.18 14.56
C GLY A 229 -17.45 1.04 13.28
N GLY A 230 -16.54 0.81 12.35
CA GLY A 230 -16.59 1.34 10.98
C GLY A 230 -17.37 0.43 10.02
N ALA A 231 -17.37 0.78 8.74
CA ALA A 231 -17.99 0.01 7.67
C ALA A 231 -16.91 -0.61 6.76
N PRO A 232 -16.48 -1.86 7.01
CA PRO A 232 -15.48 -2.52 6.18
C PRO A 232 -16.02 -2.84 4.78
N ILE A 233 -15.24 -2.48 3.76
CA ILE A 233 -15.50 -2.76 2.35
C ILE A 233 -14.26 -3.42 1.75
N LEU A 234 -14.42 -4.59 1.14
CA LEU A 234 -13.35 -5.22 0.36
C LEU A 234 -13.41 -4.72 -1.10
N ALA A 235 -12.28 -4.22 -1.60
CA ALA A 235 -12.08 -4.05 -3.03
C ALA A 235 -11.80 -5.42 -3.66
N VAL A 236 -12.84 -6.04 -4.23
CA VAL A 236 -12.71 -7.35 -4.87
C VAL A 236 -11.75 -7.25 -6.06
N ARG A 237 -10.91 -8.28 -6.20
CA ARG A 237 -10.03 -8.42 -7.36
C ARG A 237 -10.70 -9.36 -8.33
N VAL A 238 -11.00 -8.85 -9.51
CA VAL A 238 -11.59 -9.59 -10.63
C VAL A 238 -10.61 -9.52 -11.80
N SER A 239 -10.42 -10.62 -12.52
CA SER A 239 -9.53 -10.64 -13.70
C SER A 239 -9.97 -11.68 -14.72
N GLU A 240 -10.04 -11.28 -15.98
CA GLU A 240 -10.26 -12.22 -17.09
C GLU A 240 -8.94 -12.76 -17.67
N ARG A 241 -7.85 -12.02 -17.46
CA ARG A 241 -6.58 -12.22 -18.16
C ARG A 241 -5.44 -12.73 -17.29
N ASP A 242 -5.64 -12.93 -15.98
CA ASP A 242 -4.59 -13.52 -15.17
C ASP A 242 -4.25 -14.94 -15.65
N GLU A 243 -2.96 -15.17 -15.91
CA GLU A 243 -2.45 -16.46 -16.35
C GLU A 243 -2.55 -17.53 -15.26
N ARG A 244 -2.55 -17.10 -13.99
CA ARG A 244 -2.63 -18.01 -12.84
C ARG A 244 -4.11 -18.40 -12.65
N PRO A 245 -4.48 -19.70 -12.75
CA PRO A 245 -5.88 -20.11 -12.68
C PRO A 245 -6.62 -19.61 -11.42
N ARG A 246 -5.97 -19.63 -10.26
CA ARG A 246 -6.50 -19.14 -8.98
C ARG A 246 -6.75 -17.62 -8.89
N GLN A 247 -6.38 -16.87 -9.93
CA GLN A 247 -6.50 -15.42 -9.99
C GLN A 247 -7.42 -14.97 -11.14
N ARG A 248 -7.94 -15.91 -11.94
CA ARG A 248 -8.88 -15.67 -13.03
C ARG A 248 -10.32 -15.82 -12.52
N GLY A 249 -11.22 -14.96 -12.98
CA GLY A 249 -12.52 -14.78 -12.36
C GLY A 249 -12.39 -13.89 -11.12
N VAL A 250 -13.00 -14.30 -10.02
CA VAL A 250 -12.75 -13.71 -8.70
C VAL A 250 -11.42 -14.25 -8.18
N SER A 251 -10.55 -13.35 -7.74
CA SER A 251 -9.25 -13.75 -7.18
C SER A 251 -9.43 -14.51 -5.87
N HIS A 252 -8.67 -15.60 -5.72
CA HIS A 252 -8.50 -16.33 -4.47
C HIS A 252 -8.18 -15.42 -3.27
N HIS A 253 -7.46 -14.31 -3.48
CA HIS A 253 -7.16 -13.36 -2.39
C HIS A 253 -8.43 -12.70 -1.87
N ALA A 254 -9.35 -12.32 -2.76
CA ALA A 254 -10.62 -11.73 -2.38
C ALA A 254 -11.53 -12.77 -1.71
N GLU A 255 -11.62 -13.98 -2.28
CA GLU A 255 -12.40 -15.09 -1.72
C GLU A 255 -11.93 -15.48 -0.31
N THR A 256 -10.62 -15.49 -0.07
CA THR A 256 -10.04 -15.76 1.26
C THR A 256 -10.55 -14.75 2.28
N VAL A 257 -10.51 -13.45 1.96
CA VAL A 257 -10.97 -12.41 2.89
C VAL A 257 -12.49 -12.49 3.08
N LEU A 258 -13.27 -12.69 2.01
CA LEU A 258 -14.73 -12.84 2.11
C LEU A 258 -15.13 -14.07 2.92
N SER A 259 -14.41 -15.19 2.79
CA SER A 259 -14.68 -16.41 3.55
C SER A 259 -14.39 -16.25 5.04
N LEU A 260 -13.39 -15.45 5.42
CA LEU A 260 -13.05 -15.18 6.82
C LEU A 260 -14.08 -14.28 7.51
N TRP A 261 -14.71 -13.35 6.78
CA TRP A 261 -15.55 -12.30 7.36
C TRP A 261 -17.04 -12.43 7.05
N GLY A 262 -17.41 -13.18 6.01
CA GLY A 262 -18.80 -13.39 5.59
C GLY A 262 -19.56 -12.08 5.43
N GLU A 263 -20.78 -12.02 5.97
CA GLU A 263 -21.66 -10.85 5.89
C GLU A 263 -21.15 -9.61 6.65
N ARG A 264 -20.11 -9.76 7.48
CA ARG A 264 -19.52 -8.63 8.23
C ARG A 264 -18.65 -7.73 7.35
N CYS A 265 -18.29 -8.19 6.15
CA CYS A 265 -17.55 -7.42 5.16
C CYS A 265 -18.43 -7.22 3.93
N ARG A 266 -18.55 -5.97 3.48
CA ARG A 266 -19.23 -5.64 2.23
C ARG A 266 -18.23 -5.73 1.08
N ALA A 267 -18.70 -6.07 -0.10
CA ALA A 267 -17.91 -5.98 -1.32
C ALA A 267 -18.75 -5.33 -2.42
N ALA A 268 -18.19 -4.32 -3.08
CA ALA A 268 -18.84 -3.75 -4.25
C ALA A 268 -18.67 -4.69 -5.44
N TRP A 269 -19.77 -4.99 -6.12
CA TRP A 269 -19.77 -5.77 -7.34
C TRP A 269 -20.09 -4.87 -8.55
N PRO A 270 -19.17 -4.73 -9.52
CA PRO A 270 -19.39 -3.88 -10.68
C PRO A 270 -20.49 -4.45 -11.58
N VAL A 271 -21.54 -3.66 -11.85
CA VAL A 271 -22.64 -4.06 -12.74
C VAL A 271 -22.09 -4.25 -14.16
N GLY A 272 -22.62 -5.26 -14.87
CA GLY A 272 -22.19 -5.59 -16.22
C GLY A 272 -20.92 -6.45 -16.30
N CYS A 273 -20.30 -6.78 -15.15
CA CYS A 273 -19.19 -7.72 -15.10
C CYS A 273 -19.61 -9.09 -15.67
N PRO A 274 -18.88 -9.65 -16.66
CA PRO A 274 -19.23 -10.93 -17.30
C PRO A 274 -18.82 -12.15 -16.45
N ILE A 275 -18.09 -11.92 -15.36
CA ILE A 275 -17.67 -12.96 -14.41
C ILE A 275 -18.77 -13.12 -13.36
N ASP A 276 -19.06 -14.37 -12.97
CA ASP A 276 -20.02 -14.64 -11.91
C ASP A 276 -19.53 -14.09 -10.56
N PRO A 277 -20.42 -13.47 -9.76
CA PRO A 277 -20.08 -13.00 -8.42
C PRO A 277 -19.68 -14.15 -7.50
N PRO A 278 -18.84 -13.92 -6.47
CA PRO A 278 -18.53 -14.94 -5.49
C PRO A 278 -19.77 -15.31 -4.67
N ASP A 279 -19.91 -16.59 -4.33
CA ASP A 279 -21.02 -17.10 -3.49
C ASP A 279 -20.89 -16.73 -2.00
N VAL A 280 -19.82 -16.01 -1.64
CA VAL A 280 -19.48 -15.66 -0.25
C VAL A 280 -19.43 -14.15 -0.05
N GLY A 281 -19.92 -13.73 1.11
CA GLY A 281 -19.91 -12.33 1.55
C GLY A 281 -21.14 -11.54 1.14
N ARG A 282 -21.23 -10.29 1.63
CA ARG A 282 -22.32 -9.37 1.29
C ARG A 282 -21.92 -8.53 0.08
N LEU A 283 -22.50 -8.83 -1.08
CA LEU A 283 -22.23 -8.11 -2.32
C LEU A 283 -23.25 -7.00 -2.55
N ASP A 284 -22.76 -5.80 -2.82
CA ASP A 284 -23.57 -4.64 -3.18
C ASP A 284 -23.33 -4.31 -4.66
N PRO A 285 -24.35 -4.38 -5.55
CA PRO A 285 -24.18 -4.02 -6.96
C PRO A 285 -23.93 -2.51 -7.10
N VAL A 286 -22.92 -2.15 -7.90
CA VAL A 286 -22.51 -0.77 -8.13
C VAL A 286 -22.31 -0.55 -9.63
N ASP A 287 -22.98 0.44 -10.18
CA ASP A 287 -22.99 0.72 -11.63
C ASP A 287 -21.61 0.80 -12.34
N VAL A 288 -20.64 1.67 -12.10
CA VAL A 288 -19.31 1.75 -12.75
C VAL A 288 -19.21 2.20 -14.22
N ASP A 289 -20.27 2.59 -14.93
CA ASP A 289 -20.17 2.97 -16.36
C ASP A 289 -19.15 4.10 -16.63
N ASP A 290 -18.95 4.98 -15.64
CA ASP A 290 -18.05 6.14 -15.67
C ASP A 290 -16.60 5.83 -15.23
N TRP A 291 -16.25 4.58 -14.89
CA TRP A 291 -14.97 4.28 -14.24
C TRP A 291 -13.75 4.71 -15.06
N ARG A 292 -13.82 4.60 -16.40
CA ARG A 292 -12.73 4.99 -17.31
C ARG A 292 -12.47 6.49 -17.29
N GLU A 293 -13.55 7.28 -17.34
CA GLU A 293 -13.46 8.75 -17.28
C GLU A 293 -12.96 9.18 -15.90
N ALA A 294 -13.54 8.62 -14.83
CA ALA A 294 -13.15 8.94 -13.46
C ALA A 294 -11.68 8.59 -13.15
N CYS A 295 -11.16 7.52 -13.76
CA CYS A 295 -9.76 7.09 -13.58
C CYS A 295 -8.79 7.71 -14.60
N ALA A 296 -9.24 8.64 -15.45
CA ALA A 296 -8.41 9.19 -16.52
C ALA A 296 -7.12 9.84 -15.98
N GLY A 297 -5.99 9.43 -16.56
CA GLY A 297 -4.66 9.90 -16.17
C GLY A 297 -4.17 9.40 -14.81
N LEU A 298 -4.85 8.46 -14.16
CA LEU A 298 -4.34 7.74 -13.00
C LEU A 298 -3.50 6.52 -13.42
N PRO A 299 -2.62 6.00 -12.55
CA PRO A 299 -1.80 4.84 -12.88
C PRO A 299 -2.66 3.58 -12.83
N LEU A 300 -3.03 3.07 -14.00
CA LEU A 300 -3.87 1.88 -14.16
C LEU A 300 -3.06 0.72 -14.74
N GLU A 301 -2.15 0.20 -13.92
CA GLU A 301 -1.35 -0.97 -14.25
C GLU A 301 -1.30 -1.94 -13.07
N SER A 302 -1.45 -3.22 -13.36
CA SER A 302 -1.41 -4.29 -12.37
C SER A 302 -0.75 -5.52 -12.97
N MET A 303 0.39 -5.93 -12.40
CA MET A 303 1.12 -7.13 -12.84
C MET A 303 1.44 -7.13 -14.36
N GLY A 304 1.82 -5.97 -14.90
CA GLY A 304 2.13 -5.79 -16.32
C GLY A 304 0.92 -5.69 -17.25
N ARG A 305 -0.30 -5.59 -16.71
CA ARG A 305 -1.54 -5.43 -17.47
C ARG A 305 -2.18 -4.06 -17.21
N GLY A 306 -2.61 -3.40 -18.27
CA GLY A 306 -3.30 -2.12 -18.22
C GLY A 306 -4.83 -2.23 -18.17
N ALA A 307 -5.49 -1.07 -18.08
CA ALA A 307 -6.95 -0.93 -18.10
C ALA A 307 -7.64 -1.50 -19.36
N ASP A 308 -6.92 -1.59 -20.48
CA ASP A 308 -7.45 -2.15 -21.72
C ASP A 308 -7.29 -3.67 -21.79
N ASP A 309 -6.29 -4.21 -21.07
CA ASP A 309 -6.06 -5.65 -20.99
C ASP A 309 -7.02 -6.32 -20.01
N ASP A 310 -7.21 -5.73 -18.83
CA ASP A 310 -7.94 -6.33 -17.71
C ASP A 310 -8.90 -5.32 -17.04
N PRO A 311 -9.93 -4.83 -17.76
CA PRO A 311 -10.75 -3.70 -17.33
C PRO A 311 -11.49 -3.92 -16.01
N TRP A 312 -12.02 -5.13 -15.80
CA TRP A 312 -12.82 -5.45 -14.61
C TRP A 312 -12.01 -5.44 -13.31
N PHE A 313 -10.67 -5.57 -13.39
CA PHE A 313 -9.80 -5.35 -12.23
C PHE A 313 -9.94 -3.92 -11.69
N PHE A 314 -9.87 -2.94 -12.58
CA PHE A 314 -9.92 -1.52 -12.23
C PHE A 314 -11.35 -1.07 -11.94
N ALA A 315 -12.31 -1.55 -12.73
CA ALA A 315 -13.73 -1.27 -12.53
C ALA A 315 -14.24 -1.79 -11.16
N ALA A 316 -13.83 -2.99 -10.75
CA ALA A 316 -14.17 -3.54 -9.44
C ALA A 316 -13.54 -2.75 -8.28
N ALA A 317 -12.30 -2.30 -8.44
CA ALA A 317 -11.65 -1.43 -7.46
C ALA A 317 -12.36 -0.06 -7.37
N PHE A 318 -12.72 0.55 -8.51
CA PHE A 318 -13.52 1.76 -8.56
C PHE A 318 -14.89 1.59 -7.88
N ALA A 319 -15.56 0.45 -8.11
CA ALA A 319 -16.83 0.11 -7.47
C ALA A 319 -16.74 0.19 -5.93
N ALA A 320 -15.65 -0.29 -5.34
CA ALA A 320 -15.45 -0.26 -3.89
C ALA A 320 -15.32 1.16 -3.35
N GLY A 321 -14.62 2.04 -4.08
CA GLY A 321 -14.57 3.46 -3.76
C GLY A 321 -15.95 4.13 -3.84
N ARG A 322 -16.72 3.80 -4.88
CA ARG A 322 -18.06 4.37 -5.09
C ARG A 322 -19.09 3.87 -4.06
N LEU A 323 -18.99 2.60 -3.66
CA LEU A 323 -19.75 2.06 -2.53
C LEU A 323 -19.41 2.80 -1.24
N ALA A 324 -18.12 2.97 -0.92
CA ALA A 324 -17.69 3.73 0.25
C ALA A 324 -18.26 5.16 0.23
N ARG A 325 -18.20 5.86 -0.91
CA ARG A 325 -18.76 7.22 -1.08
C ARG A 325 -20.26 7.31 -0.79
N SER A 326 -21.02 6.23 -0.99
CA SER A 326 -22.46 6.19 -0.68
C SER A 326 -22.76 6.08 0.82
N LEU A 327 -21.74 5.78 1.64
CA LEU A 327 -21.85 5.64 3.10
C LEU A 327 -21.30 6.86 3.86
N THR A 328 -20.68 7.80 3.15
CA THR A 328 -20.13 9.06 3.67
C THR A 328 -21.10 10.22 3.50
#